data_AF-A0A7V5DWD3-F1
#
_entry.id   AF-A0A7V5DWD3-F1
#
_cell.length_a   1.000
_cell.length_b   1.000
_cell.length_c   1.000
_cell.angle_alpha   90.00
_cell.angle_beta   90.00
_cell.angle_gamma   90.00
#
_symmetry.space_group_name_H-M   'P 1'
#
loop_
_entity.id
_entity.type
_entity.pdbx_description
1 polymer ?
#
loop_
_entity_poly.entity_id
_entity_poly.type
_entity_poly.pdbx_seq_one_letter_code
_entity_poly.pdbx_strand_id
1 'polypeptide(L)'
;MVVRRLAYILAVLLFCRAVPSSGWDGFEPSGESRTGTGLYGSKPWQVSGTFSRQDLRVFMTLAERSRDSSLWGRVLEEELPLAPEWEQKSILSEYEERLGRWIKQAWERVAPKASLEELARELDRANYTYVLKTDESGTILFDEKGDPLFKGMDGFQADDSAWKQQVEAKRETLLRVWEQQARTECQELLSSFSSSLKDRAEAQLSVCLAEYRKGVEREFDRLIQQGSTRFLQARLQDSFSLRRKSEGSTAEAIAVSLVTRTEEDLREAFQRMREELPSIGEGASEVHLDPSQWQEEFKREFERGVSAWKQAEERFFQERIRWETEAQNSYLASEKAWETAFEEFGRRREIWIGEMRSLLETGRKAWEEQQEAFGKEYEGAMEILATSARGEIRKFQEEVESRLSMYRKSLELVEMAEENGSLIQSELDRLSAR
;
A
#
# COMPACT_ATOMS: atom_id res chain seq x y z
N MET A 1 -25.28 26.77 -13.17
CA MET A 1 -25.06 25.34 -13.43
C MET A 1 -25.10 24.53 -12.12
N VAL A 2 -26.14 24.72 -11.28
CA VAL A 2 -26.26 24.08 -9.94
C VAL A 2 -27.67 23.48 -9.69
N VAL A 3 -28.63 23.63 -10.61
CA VAL A 3 -30.04 23.26 -10.34
C VAL A 3 -30.43 21.85 -10.86
N ARG A 4 -29.54 21.10 -11.52
CA ARG A 4 -29.86 19.76 -12.06
C ARG A 4 -29.55 18.56 -11.16
N ARG A 5 -28.96 18.74 -9.97
CA ARG A 5 -28.59 17.61 -9.08
C ARG A 5 -29.51 17.37 -7.88
N LEU A 6 -30.53 18.21 -7.66
CA LEU A 6 -31.51 18.02 -6.57
C LEU A 6 -32.77 17.21 -6.97
N ALA A 7 -32.98 16.96 -8.27
CA ALA A 7 -34.14 16.19 -8.75
C ALA A 7 -34.01 14.67 -8.58
N TYR A 8 -32.81 14.14 -8.32
CA TYR A 8 -32.58 12.69 -8.24
C TYR A 8 -32.68 12.11 -6.81
N ILE A 9 -32.54 12.95 -5.78
CA ILE A 9 -32.58 12.50 -4.38
C ILE A 9 -34.03 12.44 -3.85
N LEU A 10 -34.95 13.21 -4.44
CA LEU A 10 -36.37 13.21 -4.06
C LEU A 10 -37.19 12.07 -4.69
N ALA A 11 -36.69 11.41 -5.74
CA ALA A 11 -37.38 10.27 -6.36
C ALA A 11 -37.16 8.94 -5.63
N VAL A 12 -36.02 8.78 -4.93
CA VAL A 12 -35.68 7.53 -4.25
C VAL A 12 -36.31 7.44 -2.85
N LEU A 13 -36.63 8.58 -2.23
CA LEU A 13 -37.23 8.60 -0.89
C LEU A 13 -38.77 8.47 -0.89
N LEU A 14 -39.43 8.50 -2.05
CA LEU A 14 -40.88 8.33 -2.17
C LEU A 14 -41.34 6.92 -2.58
N PHE A 15 -40.41 6.00 -2.91
CA PHE A 15 -40.79 4.65 -3.38
C PHE A 15 -40.65 3.53 -2.32
N CYS A 16 -40.14 3.82 -1.12
CA CYS A 16 -39.90 2.80 -0.07
C CYS A 16 -40.93 2.79 1.07
N ARG A 17 -42.13 3.36 0.90
CA ARG A 17 -43.15 3.32 1.96
C ARG A 17 -44.57 3.19 1.41
N ALA A 18 -44.97 1.97 1.05
CA ALA A 18 -46.39 1.60 1.00
C ALA A 18 -46.65 0.07 0.98
N VAL A 19 -47.08 -0.44 2.15
CA VAL A 19 -48.10 -1.52 2.36
C VAL A 19 -47.68 -2.99 2.04
N PRO A 20 -48.34 -4.03 2.61
CA PRO A 20 -48.16 -4.54 3.98
C PRO A 20 -47.99 -6.08 4.06
N SER A 21 -47.69 -6.54 5.27
CA SER A 21 -47.79 -7.92 5.75
C SER A 21 -49.22 -8.47 5.81
N SER A 22 -49.48 -9.59 5.13
CA SER A 22 -50.50 -10.61 5.44
C SER A 22 -50.20 -11.78 4.49
N GLY A 23 -49.95 -13.02 4.88
CA GLY A 23 -50.45 -13.81 6.00
C GLY A 23 -50.87 -15.14 5.37
N TRP A 24 -50.07 -16.19 5.53
CA TRP A 24 -50.46 -17.56 5.16
C TRP A 24 -49.86 -18.50 6.22
N ASP A 25 -50.65 -18.67 7.27
CA ASP A 25 -50.57 -19.81 8.17
C ASP A 25 -51.07 -21.08 7.47
N GLY A 26 -50.48 -22.21 7.85
CA GLY A 26 -51.11 -23.52 7.72
C GLY A 26 -50.49 -24.40 6.64
N PHE A 27 -49.65 -25.36 7.05
CA PHE A 27 -50.00 -26.78 7.02
C PHE A 27 -48.88 -27.60 7.69
N GLU A 28 -49.20 -28.14 8.88
CA GLU A 28 -48.51 -29.29 9.47
C GLU A 28 -49.04 -30.61 8.85
N PRO A 29 -48.37 -31.75 9.07
CA PRO A 29 -48.36 -32.89 8.16
C PRO A 29 -49.46 -33.90 8.47
N SER A 30 -50.02 -34.52 7.43
CA SER A 30 -50.72 -35.80 7.58
C SER A 30 -50.46 -36.66 6.36
N GLY A 31 -49.88 -37.84 6.60
CA GLY A 31 -49.74 -38.87 5.60
C GLY A 31 -51.10 -39.39 5.16
N GLU A 32 -51.21 -39.74 3.89
CA GLU A 32 -51.82 -41.00 3.45
C GLU A 32 -51.64 -41.15 1.94
N SER A 33 -51.22 -42.35 1.58
CA SER A 33 -51.17 -42.91 0.25
C SER A 33 -52.48 -42.73 -0.52
N ARG A 34 -52.42 -42.12 -1.71
CA ARG A 34 -53.39 -42.38 -2.78
C ARG A 34 -52.69 -42.45 -4.14
N THR A 35 -52.54 -43.70 -4.59
CA THR A 35 -52.45 -44.05 -6.00
C THR A 35 -53.74 -43.63 -6.70
N GLY A 36 -53.67 -42.54 -7.47
CA GLY A 36 -54.74 -42.09 -8.36
C GLY A 36 -54.28 -42.21 -9.80
N THR A 37 -54.72 -43.28 -10.47
CA THR A 37 -54.63 -43.45 -11.92
C THR A 37 -55.64 -42.53 -12.61
N GLY A 38 -55.14 -41.62 -13.45
CA GLY A 38 -55.95 -40.68 -14.22
C GLY A 38 -55.38 -40.44 -15.61
N LEU A 39 -55.88 -41.20 -16.58
CA LEU A 39 -56.15 -40.82 -17.97
C LEU A 39 -55.13 -39.89 -18.66
N TYR A 40 -53.96 -40.42 -18.99
CA TYR A 40 -53.32 -40.30 -20.31
C TYR A 40 -52.14 -41.27 -20.27
N GLY A 41 -52.07 -42.18 -21.24
CA GLY A 41 -50.97 -43.13 -21.35
C GLY A 41 -49.65 -42.39 -21.51
N SER A 42 -48.92 -42.23 -20.42
CA SER A 42 -47.48 -42.00 -20.45
C SER A 42 -46.86 -43.00 -19.50
N LYS A 43 -45.91 -43.77 -20.05
CA LYS A 43 -44.96 -44.57 -19.27
C LYS A 43 -44.36 -43.67 -18.18
N PRO A 44 -43.91 -44.21 -17.03
CA PRO A 44 -43.03 -43.43 -16.17
C PRO A 44 -41.89 -42.91 -17.05
N TRP A 45 -41.81 -41.59 -17.21
CA TRP A 45 -40.67 -40.97 -17.84
C TRP A 45 -39.51 -41.26 -16.89
N GLN A 46 -38.80 -42.37 -17.12
CA GLN A 46 -37.39 -42.40 -16.81
C GLN A 46 -36.83 -41.21 -17.56
N VAL A 47 -36.55 -40.13 -16.82
CA VAL A 47 -35.84 -38.97 -17.35
C VAL A 47 -34.42 -39.48 -17.61
N SER A 48 -34.25 -40.11 -18.76
CA SER A 48 -32.97 -40.24 -19.46
C SER A 48 -32.62 -38.89 -20.09
N GLY A 49 -32.90 -37.80 -19.37
CA GLY A 49 -32.54 -36.45 -19.76
C GLY A 49 -31.12 -36.25 -19.30
N THR A 50 -30.19 -36.18 -20.25
CA THR A 50 -28.83 -35.70 -20.00
C THR A 50 -28.93 -34.40 -19.21
N PHE A 51 -28.40 -34.40 -17.98
CA PHE A 51 -28.35 -33.20 -17.14
C PHE A 51 -27.62 -32.10 -17.91
N SER A 52 -28.30 -31.00 -18.23
CA SER A 52 -27.77 -30.02 -19.16
C SER A 52 -26.87 -29.02 -18.42
N ARG A 53 -25.86 -28.48 -19.11
CA ARG A 53 -25.04 -27.37 -18.59
C ARG A 53 -25.85 -26.17 -18.12
N GLN A 54 -27.04 -25.94 -18.68
CA GLN A 54 -27.92 -24.86 -18.27
C GLN A 54 -28.51 -25.11 -16.87
N ASP A 55 -28.84 -26.36 -16.54
CA ASP A 55 -29.36 -26.73 -15.22
C ASP A 55 -28.30 -26.51 -14.14
N LEU A 56 -27.06 -26.94 -14.38
CA LEU A 56 -25.92 -26.67 -13.49
C LEU A 56 -25.67 -25.17 -13.26
N ARG A 57 -25.85 -24.34 -14.29
CA ARG A 57 -25.71 -22.88 -14.15
C ARG A 57 -26.79 -22.27 -13.28
N VAL A 58 -28.01 -22.82 -13.30
CA VAL A 58 -29.09 -22.39 -12.41
C VAL A 58 -28.73 -22.72 -10.97
N PHE A 59 -28.26 -23.93 -10.69
CA PHE A 59 -27.81 -24.32 -9.34
C PHE A 59 -26.63 -23.50 -8.85
N MET A 60 -25.62 -23.25 -9.68
CA MET A 60 -24.51 -22.35 -9.34
C MET A 60 -24.99 -20.91 -9.06
N THR A 61 -25.96 -20.40 -9.83
CA THR A 61 -26.52 -19.07 -9.61
C THR A 61 -27.33 -18.99 -8.31
N LEU A 62 -28.03 -20.07 -7.96
CA LEU A 62 -28.70 -20.20 -6.67
C LEU A 62 -27.69 -20.20 -5.52
N ALA A 63 -26.61 -20.97 -5.64
CA ALA A 63 -25.53 -21.04 -4.67
C ALA A 63 -24.81 -19.69 -4.50
N GLU A 64 -24.55 -18.96 -5.58
CA GLU A 64 -23.98 -17.60 -5.54
C GLU A 64 -24.84 -16.60 -4.76
N ARG A 65 -26.17 -16.69 -4.91
CA ARG A 65 -27.11 -15.79 -4.22
C ARG A 65 -27.32 -16.19 -2.77
N SER A 66 -27.08 -17.46 -2.45
CA SER A 66 -27.17 -17.97 -1.09
C SER A 66 -25.95 -17.56 -0.26
N ARG A 67 -26.15 -17.51 1.06
CA ARG A 67 -25.05 -17.42 2.04
C ARG A 67 -24.60 -18.78 2.53
N ASP A 68 -25.28 -19.84 2.11
CA ASP A 68 -25.02 -21.21 2.53
C ASP A 68 -23.98 -21.86 1.62
N SER A 69 -22.82 -22.17 2.20
CA SER A 69 -21.70 -22.86 1.53
C SER A 69 -22.06 -24.30 1.12
N SER A 70 -23.05 -24.93 1.76
CA SER A 70 -23.43 -26.32 1.49
C SER A 70 -24.05 -26.50 0.09
N LEU A 71 -24.66 -25.45 -0.47
CA LEU A 71 -25.21 -25.48 -1.84
C LEU A 71 -24.11 -25.61 -2.88
N TRP A 72 -22.93 -25.02 -2.65
CA TRP A 72 -21.77 -25.23 -3.49
C TRP A 72 -21.28 -26.68 -3.42
N GLY A 73 -21.35 -27.29 -2.23
CA GLY A 73 -20.99 -28.69 -2.01
C GLY A 73 -21.89 -29.64 -2.81
N ARG A 74 -23.21 -29.39 -2.78
CA ARG A 74 -24.19 -30.17 -3.57
C ARG A 74 -23.93 -30.07 -5.07
N VAL A 75 -23.62 -28.88 -5.58
CA VAL A 75 -23.29 -28.73 -7.01
C VAL A 75 -22.09 -29.59 -7.40
N LEU A 76 -21.08 -29.68 -6.55
CA LEU A 76 -19.86 -30.45 -6.82
C LEU A 76 -20.06 -31.97 -6.64
N GLU A 77 -20.78 -32.39 -5.60
CA GLU A 77 -20.91 -33.80 -5.21
C GLU A 77 -22.11 -34.51 -5.87
N GLU A 78 -23.23 -33.81 -6.03
CA GLU A 78 -24.49 -34.40 -6.48
C GLU A 78 -24.76 -34.08 -7.95
N GLU A 79 -24.58 -32.81 -8.35
CA GLU A 79 -25.03 -32.34 -9.68
C GLU A 79 -23.95 -32.48 -10.77
N LEU A 80 -22.68 -32.23 -10.47
CA LEU A 80 -21.58 -32.31 -11.45
C LEU A 80 -21.37 -33.73 -12.02
N PRO A 81 -21.44 -34.82 -11.23
CA PRO A 81 -21.29 -36.18 -11.77
C PRO A 81 -22.41 -36.60 -12.74
N LEU A 82 -23.57 -35.92 -12.70
CA LEU A 82 -24.68 -36.17 -13.63
C LEU A 82 -24.44 -35.59 -15.02
N ALA A 83 -23.47 -34.68 -15.16
CA ALA A 83 -23.08 -34.10 -16.44
C ALA A 83 -22.22 -35.07 -17.26
N PRO A 84 -22.27 -35.00 -18.61
CA PRO A 84 -21.40 -35.81 -19.47
C PRO A 84 -19.92 -35.55 -19.21
N GLU A 85 -19.08 -36.60 -19.16
CA GLU A 85 -17.64 -36.51 -18.86
C GLU A 85 -16.88 -35.51 -19.74
N TRP A 86 -17.26 -35.40 -21.02
CA TRP A 86 -16.64 -34.46 -21.96
C TRP A 86 -16.89 -32.98 -21.61
N GLU A 87 -17.93 -32.67 -20.85
CA GLU A 87 -18.31 -31.30 -20.45
C GLU A 87 -17.91 -30.98 -19.00
N GLN A 88 -17.74 -32.00 -18.15
CA GLN A 88 -17.41 -31.86 -16.73
C GLN A 88 -16.19 -30.97 -16.49
N LYS A 89 -15.13 -31.07 -17.31
CA LYS A 89 -13.92 -30.24 -17.17
C LYS A 89 -14.21 -28.75 -17.39
N SER A 90 -15.04 -28.41 -18.38
CA SER A 90 -15.41 -27.01 -18.64
C SER A 90 -16.32 -26.47 -17.54
N ILE A 91 -17.24 -27.29 -17.04
CA ILE A 91 -18.16 -26.91 -15.96
C ILE A 91 -17.39 -26.72 -14.66
N LEU A 92 -16.43 -27.60 -14.35
CA LEU A 92 -15.61 -27.50 -13.15
C LEU A 92 -14.79 -26.20 -13.14
N SER A 93 -14.21 -25.80 -14.28
CA SER A 93 -13.52 -24.52 -14.39
C SER A 93 -14.46 -23.33 -14.15
N GLU A 94 -15.68 -23.36 -14.69
CA GLU A 94 -16.70 -22.32 -14.46
C GLU A 94 -17.14 -22.30 -12.98
N TYR A 95 -17.32 -23.47 -12.38
CA TYR A 95 -17.64 -23.64 -10.96
C TYR A 95 -16.54 -23.03 -10.07
N GLU A 96 -15.27 -23.34 -10.32
CA GLU A 96 -14.15 -22.84 -9.54
C GLU A 96 -14.02 -21.32 -9.60
N GLU A 97 -14.21 -20.71 -10.77
CA GLU A 97 -14.20 -19.26 -10.93
C GLU A 97 -15.33 -18.59 -10.14
N ARG A 98 -16.55 -19.15 -10.21
CA ARG A 98 -17.73 -18.62 -9.51
C ARG A 98 -17.63 -18.81 -7.99
N LEU A 99 -17.17 -19.98 -7.55
CA LEU A 99 -16.88 -20.26 -6.14
C LEU A 99 -15.81 -19.31 -5.61
N GLY A 100 -14.72 -19.10 -6.34
CA GLY A 100 -13.66 -18.17 -5.94
C GLY A 100 -14.18 -16.73 -5.76
N ARG A 101 -15.03 -16.25 -6.67
CA ARG A 101 -15.71 -14.95 -6.53
C ARG A 101 -16.63 -14.89 -5.31
N TRP A 102 -17.40 -15.94 -5.05
CA TRP A 102 -18.29 -16.00 -3.89
C TRP A 102 -17.49 -16.01 -2.57
N ILE A 103 -16.42 -16.80 -2.49
CA ILE A 103 -15.52 -16.86 -1.32
C ILE A 103 -14.89 -15.50 -1.08
N LYS A 104 -14.42 -14.82 -2.13
CA LYS A 104 -13.88 -13.46 -2.03
C LYS A 104 -14.90 -12.48 -1.44
N GLN A 105 -16.15 -12.52 -1.90
CA GLN A 105 -17.23 -11.68 -1.36
C GLN A 105 -17.60 -12.05 0.08
N ALA A 106 -17.55 -13.34 0.44
CA ALA A 106 -17.77 -13.78 1.81
C ALA A 106 -16.67 -13.26 2.73
N TRP A 107 -15.41 -13.38 2.31
CA TRP A 107 -14.24 -12.80 2.98
C TRP A 107 -14.36 -11.29 3.15
N GLU A 108 -14.69 -10.54 2.09
CA GLU A 108 -14.88 -9.09 2.11
C GLU A 108 -15.84 -8.58 3.20
N ARG A 109 -16.81 -9.40 3.61
CA ARG A 109 -17.80 -9.03 4.63
C ARG A 109 -17.27 -9.20 6.06
N VAL A 110 -16.38 -10.16 6.27
CA VAL A 110 -15.80 -10.51 7.59
C VAL A 110 -14.38 -9.98 7.77
N ALA A 111 -13.73 -9.54 6.68
CA ALA A 111 -12.36 -9.07 6.70
C ALA A 111 -12.16 -7.95 7.74
N PRO A 112 -11.15 -8.07 8.63
CA PRO A 112 -10.90 -7.06 9.63
C PRO A 112 -10.42 -5.77 8.98
N LYS A 113 -10.88 -4.63 9.51
CA LYS A 113 -10.44 -3.31 9.05
C LYS A 113 -9.04 -3.03 9.59
N ALA A 114 -8.14 -2.57 8.73
CA ALA A 114 -6.82 -2.12 9.16
C ALA A 114 -6.93 -0.84 10.01
N SER A 115 -6.20 -0.78 11.12
CA SER A 115 -6.19 0.35 12.06
C SER A 115 -5.41 1.58 11.53
N LEU A 116 -5.85 2.15 10.42
CA LEU A 116 -5.23 3.33 9.79
C LEU A 116 -5.17 4.54 10.75
N GLU A 117 -6.17 4.69 11.62
CA GLU A 117 -6.24 5.75 12.63
C GLU A 117 -5.13 5.67 13.67
N GLU A 118 -4.71 4.46 14.05
CA GLU A 118 -3.61 4.28 14.99
C GLU A 118 -2.27 4.66 14.36
N LEU A 119 -2.08 4.33 13.08
CA LEU A 119 -0.89 4.75 12.34
C LEU A 119 -0.87 6.27 12.17
N ALA A 120 -2.01 6.89 11.87
CA ALA A 120 -2.13 8.35 11.77
C ALA A 120 -1.77 9.04 13.09
N ARG A 121 -2.27 8.54 14.22
CA ARG A 121 -1.90 9.04 15.55
C ARG A 121 -0.41 8.90 15.85
N GLU A 122 0.20 7.79 15.43
CA GLU A 122 1.65 7.61 15.60
C GLU A 122 2.45 8.56 14.70
N LEU A 123 2.03 8.77 13.46
CA LEU A 123 2.64 9.74 12.54
C LEU A 123 2.59 11.15 13.15
N ASP A 124 1.46 11.55 13.72
CA ASP A 124 1.34 12.84 14.39
C ASP A 124 2.27 12.92 15.61
N ARG A 125 2.32 11.88 16.45
CA ARG A 125 3.22 11.81 17.61
C ARG A 125 4.70 11.88 17.22
N ALA A 126 5.09 11.14 16.20
CA ALA A 126 6.46 11.15 15.67
C ALA A 126 6.78 12.55 15.11
N ASN A 127 5.86 13.16 14.35
CA ASN A 127 6.02 14.53 13.88
C ASN A 127 6.24 15.50 15.04
N TYR A 128 5.41 15.47 16.08
CA TYR A 128 5.59 16.33 17.26
C TYR A 128 6.96 16.16 17.92
N THR A 129 7.42 14.92 18.07
CA THR A 129 8.67 14.57 18.77
C THR A 129 9.91 15.07 18.02
N TYR A 130 9.92 14.96 16.69
CA TYR A 130 11.08 15.26 15.87
C TYR A 130 11.05 16.66 15.23
N VAL A 131 9.90 17.34 15.25
CA VAL A 131 9.78 18.72 14.77
C VAL A 131 10.07 19.74 15.87
N LEU A 132 9.62 19.47 17.11
CA LEU A 132 9.73 20.41 18.23
C LEU A 132 11.00 20.19 19.06
N LYS A 133 11.53 21.27 19.65
CA LYS A 133 12.59 21.22 20.65
C LYS A 133 12.01 20.79 21.98
N THR A 134 12.62 19.78 22.57
CA THR A 134 12.28 19.26 23.90
C THR A 134 13.43 19.51 24.86
N ASP A 135 13.13 19.73 26.13
CA ASP A 135 14.14 19.77 27.20
C ASP A 135 14.65 18.36 27.57
N GLU A 136 15.56 18.28 28.55
CA GLU A 136 16.10 17.01 29.06
C GLU A 136 15.03 16.10 29.70
N SER A 137 13.87 16.65 30.05
CA SER A 137 12.72 15.92 30.61
C SER A 137 11.70 15.49 29.54
N GLY A 138 11.90 15.88 28.27
CA GLY A 138 10.98 15.60 27.16
C GLY A 138 9.82 16.59 27.03
N THR A 139 9.83 17.70 27.78
CA THR A 139 8.80 18.74 27.72
C THR A 139 9.10 19.72 26.57
N ILE A 140 8.07 20.14 25.84
CA ILE A 140 8.20 21.08 24.71
C ILE A 140 8.67 22.43 25.24
N LEU A 141 9.73 22.97 24.64
CA LEU A 141 10.20 24.31 24.93
C LEU A 141 9.36 25.34 24.20
N PHE A 142 9.03 26.43 24.88
CA PHE A 142 8.28 27.56 24.32
C PHE A 142 9.15 28.82 24.35
N ASP A 143 8.94 29.72 23.40
CA ASP A 143 9.57 31.05 23.40
C ASP A 143 8.88 31.99 24.40
N GLU A 144 9.45 33.18 24.59
CA GLU A 144 8.93 34.21 25.52
C GLU A 144 7.50 34.67 25.19
N LYS A 145 7.00 34.38 23.98
CA LYS A 145 5.64 34.70 23.52
C LYS A 145 4.68 33.51 23.66
N GLY A 146 5.16 32.37 24.13
CA GLY A 146 4.39 31.14 24.28
C GLY A 146 4.26 30.32 23.00
N ASP A 147 5.06 30.60 21.96
CA ASP A 147 5.09 29.78 20.74
C ASP A 147 6.04 28.58 20.96
N PRO A 148 5.69 27.36 20.52
CA PRO A 148 6.57 26.21 20.65
C PRO A 148 7.84 26.39 19.81
N LEU A 149 9.00 26.05 20.40
CA LEU A 149 10.29 26.11 19.72
C LEU A 149 10.46 24.89 18.84
N PHE A 150 10.86 25.14 17.60
CA PHE A 150 11.09 24.11 16.60
C PHE A 150 12.59 23.87 16.40
N LYS A 151 12.92 22.68 15.88
CA LYS A 151 14.31 22.23 15.70
C LYS A 151 14.96 22.69 14.37
N GLY A 152 14.27 23.39 13.46
CA GLY A 152 14.85 23.86 12.19
C GLY A 152 15.27 22.75 11.20
N MET A 153 16.46 22.86 10.59
CA MET A 153 17.08 21.79 9.76
C MET A 153 18.28 21.10 10.43
N ASP A 154 18.71 21.60 11.59
CA ASP A 154 19.83 21.04 12.33
C ASP A 154 19.48 19.62 12.80
N GLY A 155 20.39 18.67 12.59
CA GLY A 155 20.18 17.26 12.96
C GLY A 155 19.14 16.51 12.11
N PHE A 156 18.64 17.09 11.01
CA PHE A 156 17.54 16.52 10.22
C PHE A 156 17.78 15.07 9.78
N GLN A 157 18.98 14.68 9.36
CA GLN A 157 19.24 13.30 8.91
C GLN A 157 19.06 12.27 10.03
N ALA A 158 19.49 12.61 11.25
CA ALA A 158 19.33 11.74 12.41
C ALA A 158 17.85 11.65 12.82
N ASP A 159 17.16 12.80 12.86
CA ASP A 159 15.74 12.88 13.18
C ASP A 159 14.87 12.17 12.13
N ASP A 160 15.14 12.33 10.82
CA ASP A 160 14.44 11.64 9.73
C ASP A 160 14.62 10.11 9.82
N SER A 161 15.83 9.66 10.15
CA SER A 161 16.12 8.23 10.34
C SER A 161 15.37 7.67 11.55
N ALA A 162 15.39 8.39 12.68
CA ALA A 162 14.68 7.99 13.90
C ALA A 162 13.15 8.00 13.71
N TRP A 163 12.63 9.03 13.05
CA TRP A 163 11.22 9.15 12.67
C TRP A 163 10.78 7.97 11.81
N LYS A 164 11.55 7.64 10.76
CA LYS A 164 11.27 6.48 9.89
C LYS A 164 11.27 5.18 10.68
N GLN A 165 12.26 4.98 11.54
CA GLN A 165 12.36 3.77 12.36
C GLN A 165 11.16 3.60 13.30
N GLN A 166 10.73 4.68 13.97
CA GLN A 166 9.57 4.65 14.86
C GLN A 166 8.28 4.31 14.11
N VAL A 167 8.05 4.94 12.96
CA VAL A 167 6.84 4.75 12.15
C VAL A 167 6.80 3.36 11.53
N GLU A 168 7.91 2.86 10.99
CA GLU A 168 8.00 1.49 10.45
C GLU A 168 7.81 0.43 11.54
N ALA A 169 8.36 0.62 12.73
CA ALA A 169 8.13 -0.29 13.85
C ALA A 169 6.64 -0.37 14.24
N LYS A 170 5.94 0.77 14.23
CA LYS A 170 4.50 0.80 14.48
C LYS A 170 3.72 0.14 13.34
N ARG A 171 4.08 0.41 12.08
CA ARG A 171 3.48 -0.23 10.90
C ARG A 171 3.59 -1.75 10.99
N GLU A 172 4.78 -2.29 11.26
CA GLU A 172 4.98 -3.74 11.41
C GLU A 172 4.09 -4.33 12.52
N THR A 173 4.00 -3.63 13.65
CA THR A 173 3.16 -4.07 14.77
C THR A 173 1.68 -4.13 14.38
N LEU A 174 1.16 -3.07 13.75
CA LEU A 174 -0.23 -3.02 13.29
C LEU A 174 -0.52 -4.07 12.23
N LEU A 175 0.43 -4.31 11.33
CA LEU A 175 0.28 -5.31 10.28
C LEU A 175 0.25 -6.73 10.84
N ARG A 176 1.07 -7.04 11.84
CA ARG A 176 1.03 -8.33 12.54
C ARG A 176 -0.31 -8.55 13.26
N VAL A 177 -0.82 -7.52 13.95
CA VAL A 177 -2.13 -7.59 14.63
C VAL A 177 -3.25 -7.84 13.63
N TRP A 178 -3.27 -7.08 12.53
CA TRP A 178 -4.25 -7.26 11.47
C TRP A 178 -4.14 -8.65 10.82
N GLU A 179 -2.93 -9.13 10.54
CA GLU A 179 -2.73 -10.46 9.94
C GLU A 179 -3.21 -11.58 10.87
N GLN A 180 -2.97 -11.47 12.18
CA GLN A 180 -3.46 -12.43 13.17
C GLN A 180 -4.99 -12.46 13.21
N GLN A 181 -5.64 -11.29 13.22
CA GLN A 181 -7.10 -11.19 13.15
C GLN A 181 -7.62 -11.80 11.86
N ALA A 182 -7.01 -11.45 10.72
CA ALA A 182 -7.43 -11.92 9.42
C ALA A 182 -7.33 -13.45 9.28
N ARG A 183 -6.26 -14.06 9.81
CA ARG A 183 -6.12 -15.52 9.86
C ARG A 183 -7.17 -16.19 10.73
N THR A 184 -7.56 -15.55 11.84
CA THR A 184 -8.62 -16.07 12.73
C THR A 184 -9.96 -16.07 12.00
N GLU A 185 -10.33 -14.96 11.35
CA GLU A 185 -11.55 -14.85 10.53
C GLU A 185 -11.55 -15.85 9.36
N CYS A 186 -10.39 -16.08 8.71
CA CYS A 186 -10.28 -17.11 7.68
C CYS A 186 -10.55 -18.52 8.23
N GLN A 187 -10.06 -18.85 9.44
CA GLN A 187 -10.31 -20.14 10.07
C GLN A 187 -11.78 -20.31 10.45
N GLU A 188 -12.42 -19.26 10.96
CA GLU A 188 -13.86 -19.27 11.23
C GLU A 188 -14.67 -19.47 9.96
N LEU A 189 -14.34 -18.75 8.88
CA LEU A 189 -14.98 -18.94 7.58
C LEU A 189 -14.77 -20.37 7.07
N LEU A 190 -13.55 -20.91 7.14
CA LEU A 190 -13.23 -22.30 6.75
C LEU A 190 -14.03 -23.34 7.53
N SER A 191 -14.30 -23.09 8.81
CA SER A 191 -15.11 -23.99 9.64
C SER A 191 -16.56 -24.10 9.15
N SER A 192 -17.06 -23.08 8.44
CA SER A 192 -18.41 -23.07 7.86
C SER A 192 -18.54 -23.83 6.54
N PHE A 193 -17.44 -24.25 5.92
CA PHE A 193 -17.48 -25.04 4.67
C PHE A 193 -17.63 -26.54 4.95
N SER A 194 -18.33 -27.23 4.03
CA SER A 194 -18.36 -28.69 3.99
C SER A 194 -16.96 -29.28 3.75
N SER A 195 -16.71 -30.50 4.21
CA SER A 195 -15.41 -31.18 4.09
C SER A 195 -14.89 -31.25 2.65
N SER A 196 -15.77 -31.40 1.66
CA SER A 196 -15.43 -31.44 0.23
C SER A 196 -14.97 -30.11 -0.37
N LEU A 197 -15.35 -29.00 0.25
CA LEU A 197 -15.00 -27.65 -0.19
C LEU A 197 -13.83 -27.05 0.57
N LYS A 198 -13.46 -27.60 1.74
CA LYS A 198 -12.43 -27.04 2.61
C LYS A 198 -11.11 -26.79 1.90
N ASP A 199 -10.57 -27.77 1.20
CA ASP A 199 -9.27 -27.64 0.52
C ASP A 199 -9.31 -26.55 -0.58
N ARG A 200 -10.40 -26.49 -1.34
CA ARG A 200 -10.61 -25.47 -2.39
C ARG A 200 -10.79 -24.09 -1.78
N ALA A 201 -11.56 -23.99 -0.70
CA ALA A 201 -11.81 -22.75 0.00
C ALA A 201 -10.55 -22.23 0.67
N GLU A 202 -9.72 -23.11 1.25
CA GLU A 202 -8.43 -22.76 1.86
C GLU A 202 -7.48 -22.19 0.81
N ALA A 203 -7.37 -22.83 -0.35
CA ALA A 203 -6.57 -22.31 -1.46
C ALA A 203 -7.04 -20.91 -1.89
N GLN A 204 -8.34 -20.70 -2.09
CA GLN A 204 -8.89 -19.40 -2.50
C GLN A 204 -8.74 -18.32 -1.41
N LEU A 205 -8.96 -18.65 -0.15
CA LEU A 205 -8.79 -17.73 0.97
C LEU A 205 -7.33 -17.35 1.17
N SER A 206 -6.39 -18.26 0.96
CA SER A 206 -4.96 -17.94 1.03
C SER A 206 -4.54 -16.89 0.00
N VAL A 207 -5.06 -17.00 -1.24
CA VAL A 207 -4.85 -16.01 -2.31
C VAL A 207 -5.49 -14.68 -1.94
N CYS A 208 -6.76 -14.70 -1.49
CA CYS A 208 -7.46 -13.49 -1.07
C CYS A 208 -6.72 -12.78 0.08
N LEU A 209 -6.29 -13.52 1.10
CA LEU A 209 -5.55 -12.98 2.24
C LEU A 209 -4.25 -12.29 1.78
N ALA A 210 -3.50 -12.93 0.87
CA ALA A 210 -2.28 -12.35 0.32
C ALA A 210 -2.53 -11.07 -0.49
N GLU A 211 -3.61 -11.02 -1.29
CA GLU A 211 -4.02 -9.81 -2.01
C GLU A 211 -4.42 -8.68 -1.05
N TYR A 212 -5.24 -8.99 -0.04
CA TYR A 212 -5.68 -8.03 0.97
C TYR A 212 -4.51 -7.48 1.77
N ARG A 213 -3.57 -8.34 2.17
CA ARG A 213 -2.34 -7.93 2.86
C ARG A 213 -1.57 -6.90 2.05
N LYS A 214 -1.33 -7.15 0.77
CA LYS A 214 -0.67 -6.19 -0.13
C LYS A 214 -1.45 -4.88 -0.24
N GLY A 215 -2.78 -4.94 -0.22
CA GLY A 215 -3.64 -3.76 -0.17
C GLY A 215 -3.42 -2.93 1.10
N VAL A 216 -3.44 -3.57 2.27
CA VAL A 216 -3.19 -2.93 3.57
C VAL A 216 -1.78 -2.33 3.65
N GLU A 217 -0.77 -3.07 3.18
CA GLU A 217 0.62 -2.58 3.10
C GLU A 217 0.71 -1.28 2.29
N ARG A 218 0.07 -1.23 1.11
CA ARG A 218 0.04 -0.03 0.25
C ARG A 218 -0.63 1.16 0.91
N GLU A 219 -1.72 0.94 1.63
CA GLU A 219 -2.42 2.04 2.33
C GLU A 219 -1.57 2.58 3.49
N PHE A 220 -0.88 1.71 4.23
CA PHE A 220 0.10 2.16 5.24
C PHE A 220 1.26 2.93 4.61
N ASP A 221 1.87 2.39 3.55
CA ASP A 221 2.98 3.06 2.84
C ASP A 221 2.57 4.45 2.33
N ARG A 222 1.35 4.56 1.80
CA ARG A 222 0.79 5.83 1.36
C ARG A 222 0.69 6.84 2.51
N LEU A 223 0.18 6.43 3.68
CA LEU A 223 0.09 7.30 4.85
C LEU A 223 1.47 7.72 5.35
N ILE A 224 2.44 6.81 5.37
CA ILE A 224 3.82 7.10 5.77
C ILE A 224 4.47 8.10 4.81
N GLN A 225 4.30 7.94 3.50
CA GLN A 225 4.80 8.91 2.52
C GLN A 225 4.18 10.29 2.70
N GLN A 226 2.87 10.37 2.95
CA GLN A 226 2.20 11.63 3.26
C GLN A 226 2.72 12.24 4.56
N GLY A 227 2.92 11.42 5.59
CA GLY A 227 3.51 11.83 6.87
C GLY A 227 4.92 12.37 6.73
N SER A 228 5.78 11.68 5.96
CA SER A 228 7.16 12.09 5.69
C SER A 228 7.22 13.42 4.94
N THR A 229 6.32 13.62 3.98
CA THR A 229 6.19 14.90 3.26
C THR A 229 5.80 16.03 4.21
N ARG A 230 4.83 15.79 5.11
CA ARG A 230 4.42 16.77 6.13
C ARG A 230 5.52 17.07 7.13
N PHE A 231 6.25 16.04 7.57
CA PHE A 231 7.41 16.17 8.45
C PHE A 231 8.47 17.07 7.84
N LEU A 232 8.86 16.81 6.59
CA LEU A 232 9.82 17.63 5.86
C LEU A 232 9.31 19.07 5.68
N GLN A 233 8.04 19.23 5.30
CA GLN A 233 7.44 20.56 5.14
C GLN A 233 7.48 21.36 6.46
N ALA A 234 7.16 20.73 7.59
CA ALA A 234 7.20 21.37 8.90
C ALA A 234 8.63 21.83 9.27
N ARG A 235 9.64 20.98 9.02
CA ARG A 235 11.06 21.29 9.25
C ARG A 235 11.55 22.45 8.36
N LEU A 236 11.13 22.47 7.10
CA LEU A 236 11.50 23.52 6.14
C LEU A 236 10.82 24.87 6.46
N GLN A 237 9.49 24.87 6.64
CA GLN A 237 8.74 26.09 6.95
C GLN A 237 9.26 26.78 8.22
N ASP A 238 9.61 25.98 9.22
CA ASP A 238 10.18 26.49 10.45
C ASP A 238 11.53 27.17 10.24
N SER A 239 12.45 26.56 9.48
CA SER A 239 13.75 27.16 9.16
C SER A 239 13.62 28.56 8.53
N PHE A 240 12.65 28.74 7.63
CA PHE A 240 12.35 30.07 7.07
C PHE A 240 11.78 31.05 8.11
N SER A 241 10.95 30.56 9.03
CA SER A 241 10.38 31.38 10.11
C SER A 241 11.44 31.83 11.13
N LEU A 242 12.34 30.94 11.51
CA LEU A 242 13.47 31.20 12.41
C LEU A 242 14.45 32.18 11.77
N ARG A 243 14.77 31.98 10.49
CA ARG A 243 15.59 32.92 9.72
C ARG A 243 14.96 34.33 9.72
N ARG A 244 13.66 34.44 9.44
CA ARG A 244 12.95 35.73 9.47
C ARG A 244 12.92 36.38 10.85
N LYS A 245 12.74 35.61 11.93
CA LYS A 245 12.84 36.11 13.32
C LYS A 245 14.26 36.62 13.62
N SER A 246 15.30 35.90 13.19
CA SER A 246 16.70 36.31 13.38
C SER A 246 17.06 37.60 12.63
N GLU A 247 16.68 37.68 11.34
CA GLU A 247 16.90 38.86 10.49
C GLU A 247 16.16 40.10 11.01
N GLY A 248 14.96 39.92 11.58
CA GLY A 248 14.22 40.98 12.25
C GLY A 248 14.92 41.52 13.50
N SER A 249 15.51 40.64 14.33
CA SER A 249 16.25 41.07 15.53
C SER A 249 17.50 41.88 15.20
N THR A 250 18.14 41.60 14.06
CA THR A 250 19.32 42.35 13.62
C THR A 250 18.97 43.79 13.23
N ALA A 251 17.85 43.98 12.53
CA ALA A 251 17.35 45.31 12.18
C ALA A 251 16.94 46.12 13.43
N GLU A 252 16.31 45.46 14.39
CA GLU A 252 15.95 46.05 15.69
C GLU A 252 17.19 46.46 16.50
N ALA A 253 18.22 45.61 16.55
CA ALA A 253 19.47 45.91 17.24
C ALA A 253 20.21 47.11 16.63
N ILE A 254 20.21 47.24 15.29
CA ILE A 254 20.79 48.41 14.60
C ILE A 254 20.04 49.69 14.97
N ALA A 255 18.70 49.66 14.98
CA ALA A 255 17.88 50.80 15.37
C ALA A 255 18.14 51.22 16.84
N VAL A 256 18.17 50.26 17.76
CA VAL A 256 18.46 50.51 19.18
C VAL A 256 19.86 51.10 19.37
N SER A 257 20.87 50.59 18.65
CA SER A 257 22.23 51.12 18.73
C SER A 257 22.36 52.57 18.23
N LEU A 258 21.66 52.92 17.15
CA LEU A 258 21.65 54.27 16.58
C LEU A 258 20.95 55.26 17.52
N VAL A 259 19.82 54.87 18.11
CA VAL A 259 19.11 55.68 19.12
C VAL A 259 20.00 55.91 20.34
N THR A 260 20.56 54.85 20.91
CA THR A 260 21.39 54.92 22.13
C THR A 260 22.59 55.85 21.94
N ARG A 261 23.30 55.71 20.81
CA ARG A 261 24.45 56.54 20.47
C ARG A 261 24.07 58.01 20.26
N THR A 262 22.93 58.26 19.61
CA THR A 262 22.44 59.63 19.38
C THR A 262 22.04 60.30 20.70
N GLU A 263 21.43 59.55 21.61
CA GLU A 263 21.11 60.04 22.95
C GLU A 263 22.36 60.30 23.79
N GLU A 264 23.38 59.43 23.70
CA GLU A 264 24.68 59.62 24.35
C GLU A 264 25.40 60.89 23.87
N ASP A 265 25.45 61.11 22.56
CA ASP A 265 26.09 62.29 21.94
C ASP A 265 25.41 63.62 22.33
N LEU A 266 24.14 63.57 22.75
CA LEU A 266 23.34 64.72 23.17
C LEU A 266 23.25 64.88 24.70
N ARG A 267 23.57 63.83 25.47
CA ARG A 267 23.42 63.80 26.93
C ARG A 267 24.26 64.86 27.63
N GLU A 268 25.53 65.00 27.24
CA GLU A 268 26.44 65.98 27.85
C GLU A 268 26.04 67.43 27.58
N ALA A 269 25.42 67.71 26.44
CA ALA A 269 24.94 69.06 26.09
C ALA A 269 23.67 69.39 26.87
N PHE A 270 22.74 68.44 26.96
CA PHE A 270 21.52 68.57 27.76
C PHE A 270 21.80 68.76 29.24
N GLN A 271 22.79 68.03 29.78
CA GLN A 271 23.12 68.06 31.19
C GLN A 271 23.77 69.39 31.59
N ARG A 272 24.68 69.92 30.75
CA ARG A 272 25.24 71.28 30.92
C ARG A 272 24.19 72.38 30.89
N MET A 273 23.30 72.38 29.88
CA MET A 273 22.20 73.37 29.81
C MET A 273 21.24 73.29 31.01
N ARG A 274 21.05 72.10 31.57
CA ARG A 274 20.19 71.87 32.74
C ARG A 274 20.81 72.37 34.03
N GLU A 275 22.13 72.27 34.16
CA GLU A 275 22.88 72.77 35.31
C GLU A 275 23.02 74.31 35.30
N GLU A 276 22.97 74.93 34.12
CA GLU A 276 22.98 76.38 33.93
C GLU A 276 21.60 77.05 34.14
N LEU A 277 20.52 76.26 34.29
CA LEU A 277 19.20 76.79 34.62
C LEU A 277 19.14 77.21 36.10
N PRO A 278 18.69 78.43 36.43
CA PRO A 278 18.64 78.88 37.81
C PRO A 278 17.55 78.12 38.57
N SER A 279 17.89 77.64 39.77
CA SER A 279 16.93 77.03 40.69
C SER A 279 15.87 78.07 41.09
N ILE A 280 14.63 77.88 40.65
CA ILE A 280 13.49 78.63 41.18
C ILE A 280 13.13 78.00 42.53
N GLY A 281 13.79 78.47 43.59
CA GLY A 281 13.58 78.06 44.98
C GLY A 281 14.26 79.05 45.92
N GLU A 282 13.51 79.51 46.92
CA GLU A 282 13.82 80.63 47.83
C GLU A 282 15.23 80.57 48.43
N GLY A 283 16.08 81.55 48.07
CA GLY A 283 17.43 81.71 48.62
C GLY A 283 18.44 82.15 47.56
N ALA A 284 18.20 83.31 46.93
CA ALA A 284 19.02 83.85 45.86
C ALA A 284 20.46 84.16 46.30
N SER A 285 21.44 83.63 45.57
CA SER A 285 22.62 84.40 45.17
C SER A 285 22.39 84.84 43.74
N GLU A 286 22.58 86.14 43.45
CA GLU A 286 22.43 86.74 42.12
C GLU A 286 23.45 86.12 41.14
N VAL A 287 23.05 85.05 40.47
CA VAL A 287 23.67 84.62 39.23
C VAL A 287 22.99 85.40 38.13
N HIS A 288 23.66 86.43 37.62
CA HIS A 288 23.23 87.14 36.41
C HIS A 288 23.41 86.21 35.20
N LEU A 289 22.37 85.45 34.85
CA LEU A 289 22.23 84.88 33.52
C LEU A 289 21.99 86.02 32.53
N ASP A 290 22.85 86.14 31.52
CA ASP A 290 22.59 86.96 30.34
C ASP A 290 21.58 86.20 29.45
N PRO A 291 20.31 86.62 29.40
CA PRO A 291 19.27 85.88 28.70
C PRO A 291 19.54 85.75 27.21
N SER A 292 20.26 86.72 26.63
CA SER A 292 20.67 86.75 25.23
C SER A 292 21.68 85.64 24.93
N GLN A 293 22.71 85.51 25.77
CA GLN A 293 23.76 84.50 25.59
C GLN A 293 23.17 83.11 25.77
N TRP A 294 22.42 82.86 26.85
CA TRP A 294 21.79 81.57 27.08
C TRP A 294 20.85 81.15 25.93
N GLN A 295 20.09 82.09 25.36
CA GLN A 295 19.22 81.82 24.21
C GLN A 295 20.02 81.46 22.95
N GLU A 296 21.17 82.09 22.72
CA GLU A 296 22.08 81.73 21.62
C GLU A 296 22.72 80.36 21.82
N GLU A 297 23.11 80.02 23.05
CA GLU A 297 23.68 78.71 23.38
C GLU A 297 22.65 77.58 23.27
N PHE A 298 21.43 77.81 23.76
CA PHE A 298 20.30 76.91 23.57
C PHE A 298 20.01 76.69 22.08
N LYS A 299 19.96 77.76 21.28
CA LYS A 299 19.72 77.66 19.84
C LYS A 299 20.81 76.84 19.15
N ARG A 300 22.08 77.07 19.52
CA ARG A 300 23.23 76.33 19.00
C ARG A 300 23.16 74.84 19.34
N GLU A 301 22.90 74.49 20.60
CA GLU A 301 22.78 73.09 21.02
C GLU A 301 21.52 72.41 20.49
N PHE A 302 20.42 73.14 20.34
CA PHE A 302 19.19 72.65 19.69
C PHE A 302 19.42 72.36 18.21
N GLU A 303 20.07 73.26 17.47
CA GLU A 303 20.43 73.06 16.06
C GLU A 303 21.40 71.88 15.90
N ARG A 304 22.35 71.72 16.83
CA ARG A 304 23.22 70.55 16.91
C ARG A 304 22.43 69.27 17.17
N GLY A 305 21.45 69.30 18.08
CA GLY A 305 20.56 68.18 18.37
C GLY A 305 19.75 67.74 17.16
N VAL A 306 19.12 68.71 16.48
CA VAL A 306 18.38 68.47 15.23
C VAL A 306 19.30 67.90 14.14
N SER A 307 20.53 68.39 14.03
CA SER A 307 21.53 67.88 13.07
C SER A 307 21.96 66.45 13.39
N ALA A 308 22.19 66.12 14.66
CA ALA A 308 22.56 64.77 15.10
C ALA A 308 21.44 63.76 14.81
N TRP A 309 20.19 64.10 15.10
CA TRP A 309 19.04 63.25 14.79
C TRP A 309 18.84 63.06 13.29
N LYS A 310 18.99 64.12 12.48
CA LYS A 310 18.95 64.00 11.00
C LYS A 310 20.04 63.08 10.46
N GLN A 311 21.25 63.12 11.03
CA GLN A 311 22.33 62.21 10.62
C GLN A 311 22.06 60.76 11.04
N ALA A 312 21.46 60.54 12.22
CA ALA A 312 21.06 59.21 12.66
C ALA A 312 19.95 58.61 11.78
N GLU A 313 18.97 59.44 11.41
CA GLU A 313 17.89 59.08 10.49
C GLU A 313 18.42 58.72 9.09
N GLU A 314 19.32 59.55 8.54
CA GLU A 314 19.98 59.27 7.25
C GLU A 314 20.76 57.94 7.27
N ARG A 315 21.52 57.69 8.35
CA ARG A 315 22.24 56.41 8.53
C ARG A 315 21.30 55.22 8.63
N PHE A 316 20.18 55.37 9.35
CA PHE A 316 19.16 54.34 9.44
C PHE A 316 18.54 54.03 8.07
N PHE A 317 18.23 55.04 7.26
CA PHE A 317 17.74 54.84 5.90
C PHE A 317 18.77 54.18 4.98
N GLN A 318 20.05 54.54 5.09
CA GLN A 318 21.12 53.91 4.31
C GLN A 318 21.28 52.43 4.67
N GLU A 319 21.29 52.08 5.96
CA GLU A 319 21.34 50.68 6.39
C GLU A 319 20.09 49.91 5.97
N ARG A 320 18.91 50.54 6.01
CA ARG A 320 17.67 49.94 5.50
C ARG A 320 17.73 49.68 4.00
N ILE A 321 18.13 50.64 3.19
CA ILE A 321 18.25 50.49 1.72
C ILE A 321 19.28 49.41 1.40
N ARG A 322 20.41 49.39 2.11
CA ARG A 322 21.43 48.36 1.99
C ARG A 322 20.87 46.98 2.32
N TRP A 323 20.16 46.84 3.44
CA TRP A 323 19.51 45.59 3.82
C TRP A 323 18.46 45.13 2.80
N GLU A 324 17.58 46.03 2.34
CA GLU A 324 16.57 45.73 1.31
C GLU A 324 17.24 45.27 0.00
N THR A 325 18.33 45.92 -0.39
CA THR A 325 19.10 45.59 -1.60
C THR A 325 19.83 44.26 -1.47
N GLU A 326 20.49 44.00 -0.34
CA GLU A 326 21.18 42.74 -0.05
C GLU A 326 20.17 41.58 0.04
N ALA A 327 19.01 41.79 0.68
CA ALA A 327 17.93 40.80 0.76
C ALA A 327 17.35 40.49 -0.63
N GLN A 328 17.07 41.50 -1.44
CA GLN A 328 16.56 41.32 -2.80
C GLN A 328 17.58 40.63 -3.71
N ASN A 329 18.85 41.02 -3.65
CA ASN A 329 19.91 40.37 -4.40
C ASN A 329 20.13 38.93 -3.95
N SER A 330 20.11 38.66 -2.64
CA SER A 330 20.21 37.31 -2.09
C SER A 330 19.02 36.43 -2.52
N TYR A 331 17.81 36.99 -2.53
CA TYR A 331 16.60 36.30 -2.99
C TYR A 331 16.71 35.96 -4.49
N LEU A 332 17.02 36.94 -5.34
CA LEU A 332 17.15 36.72 -6.79
C LEU A 332 18.29 35.76 -7.13
N ALA A 333 19.43 35.86 -6.44
CA ALA A 333 20.53 34.92 -6.61
C ALA A 333 20.16 33.50 -6.18
N SER A 334 19.41 33.37 -5.09
CA SER A 334 18.92 32.08 -4.60
C SER A 334 17.86 31.49 -5.54
N GLU A 335 16.93 32.29 -6.05
CA GLU A 335 15.91 31.88 -7.01
C GLU A 335 16.55 31.39 -8.30
N LYS A 336 17.53 32.12 -8.83
CA LYS A 336 18.30 31.71 -10.01
C LYS A 336 19.09 30.42 -9.76
N ALA A 337 19.69 30.28 -8.58
CA ALA A 337 20.39 29.05 -8.20
C ALA A 337 19.42 27.86 -8.09
N TRP A 338 18.23 28.07 -7.54
CA TRP A 338 17.16 27.06 -7.46
C TRP A 338 16.63 26.67 -8.83
N GLU A 339 16.37 27.63 -9.70
CA GLU A 339 15.93 27.39 -11.08
C GLU A 339 16.97 26.56 -11.83
N THR A 340 18.25 26.96 -11.76
CA THR A 340 19.37 26.22 -12.37
C THR A 340 19.49 24.80 -11.81
N ALA A 341 19.38 24.65 -10.49
CA ALA A 341 19.44 23.34 -9.84
C ALA A 341 18.24 22.45 -10.21
N PHE A 342 17.04 23.03 -10.35
CA PHE A 342 15.83 22.33 -10.74
C PHE A 342 15.90 21.86 -12.20
N GLU A 343 16.41 22.70 -13.11
CA GLU A 343 16.66 22.32 -14.50
C GLU A 343 17.68 21.18 -14.60
N GLU A 344 18.82 21.28 -13.89
CA GLU A 344 19.83 20.23 -13.88
C GLU A 344 19.28 18.92 -13.28
N PHE A 345 18.48 19.00 -12.22
CA PHE A 345 17.81 17.85 -11.64
C PHE A 345 16.85 17.18 -12.64
N GLY A 346 16.05 17.97 -13.36
CA GLY A 346 15.17 17.48 -14.42
C GLY A 346 15.94 16.77 -15.53
N ARG A 347 17.02 17.39 -16.02
CA ARG A 347 17.90 16.82 -17.06
C ARG A 347 18.53 15.50 -16.62
N ARG A 348 19.05 15.43 -15.39
CA ARG A 348 19.63 14.20 -14.81
C ARG A 348 18.61 13.09 -14.70
N ARG A 349 17.38 13.42 -14.27
CA ARG A 349 16.27 12.48 -14.19
C ARG A 349 15.91 11.91 -15.56
N GLU A 350 15.86 12.73 -16.61
CA GLU A 350 15.58 12.26 -17.98
C GLU A 350 16.66 11.31 -18.49
N ILE A 351 17.93 11.63 -18.28
CA ILE A 351 19.06 10.75 -18.63
C ILE A 351 18.92 9.40 -17.94
N TRP A 352 18.68 9.40 -16.63
CA TRP A 352 18.51 8.18 -15.85
C TRP A 352 17.31 7.33 -16.34
N ILE A 353 16.17 7.96 -16.65
CA ILE A 353 15.02 7.24 -17.24
C ILE A 353 15.41 6.60 -18.58
N GLY A 354 16.19 7.29 -19.41
CA GLY A 354 16.71 6.75 -20.66
C GLY A 354 17.61 5.52 -20.45
N GLU A 355 18.55 5.61 -19.51
CA GLU A 355 19.44 4.50 -19.13
C GLU A 355 18.65 3.28 -18.64
N MET A 356 17.66 3.49 -17.76
CA MET A 356 16.82 2.40 -17.23
C MET A 356 15.97 1.73 -18.32
N ARG A 357 15.46 2.50 -19.29
CA ARG A 357 14.75 1.93 -20.45
C ARG A 357 15.67 1.08 -21.32
N SER A 358 16.89 1.56 -21.57
CA SER A 358 17.89 0.80 -22.31
C SER A 358 18.22 -0.52 -21.62
N LEU A 359 18.46 -0.47 -20.30
CA LEU A 359 18.75 -1.65 -19.49
C LEU A 359 17.59 -2.67 -19.49
N LEU A 360 16.35 -2.20 -19.40
CA LEU A 360 15.16 -3.06 -19.47
C LEU A 360 15.04 -3.75 -20.84
N GLU A 361 15.32 -3.03 -21.93
CA GLU A 361 15.29 -3.59 -23.28
C GLU A 361 16.40 -4.63 -23.49
N THR A 362 17.62 -4.34 -23.03
CA THR A 362 18.73 -5.30 -23.07
C THR A 362 18.41 -6.54 -22.24
N GLY A 363 17.84 -6.37 -21.04
CA GLY A 363 17.41 -7.48 -20.19
C GLY A 363 16.35 -8.36 -20.83
N ARG A 364 15.38 -7.76 -21.54
CA ARG A 364 14.37 -8.50 -22.31
C ARG A 364 14.98 -9.35 -23.41
N LYS A 365 15.89 -8.79 -24.22
CA LYS A 365 16.56 -9.54 -25.29
C LYS A 365 17.37 -10.70 -24.75
N ALA A 366 18.14 -10.49 -23.68
CA ALA A 366 18.90 -11.57 -23.04
C ALA A 366 17.98 -12.68 -22.50
N TRP A 367 16.81 -12.31 -21.97
CA TRP A 367 15.81 -13.29 -21.53
C TRP A 367 15.21 -14.09 -22.69
N GLU A 368 14.86 -13.43 -23.80
CA GLU A 368 14.36 -14.08 -25.01
C GLU A 368 15.39 -15.06 -25.58
N GLU A 369 16.66 -14.66 -25.66
CA GLU A 369 17.76 -15.52 -26.09
C GLU A 369 17.94 -16.74 -25.19
N GLN A 370 17.87 -16.57 -23.86
CA GLN A 370 17.93 -17.69 -22.91
C GLN A 370 16.74 -18.62 -23.05
N GLN A 371 15.54 -18.07 -23.26
CA GLN A 371 14.33 -18.86 -23.44
C GLN A 371 14.39 -19.69 -24.73
N GLU A 372 14.92 -19.12 -25.81
CA GLU A 372 15.12 -19.84 -27.07
C GLU A 372 16.19 -20.94 -26.93
N ALA A 373 17.31 -20.64 -26.27
CA ALA A 373 18.37 -21.61 -26.00
C ALA A 373 17.85 -22.79 -25.17
N PHE A 374 17.13 -22.50 -24.07
CA PHE A 374 16.49 -23.50 -23.24
C PHE A 374 15.48 -24.35 -24.02
N GLY A 375 14.68 -23.74 -24.91
CA GLY A 375 13.77 -24.47 -25.78
C GLY A 375 14.48 -25.50 -26.66
N LYS A 376 15.59 -25.10 -27.30
CA LYS A 376 16.42 -26.00 -28.13
C LYS A 376 17.04 -27.14 -27.30
N GLU A 377 17.55 -26.82 -26.12
CA GLU A 377 18.11 -27.84 -25.20
C GLU A 377 17.04 -28.84 -24.76
N TYR A 378 15.84 -28.35 -24.42
CA TYR A 378 14.71 -29.17 -24.02
C TYR A 378 14.25 -30.10 -25.15
N GLU A 379 14.09 -29.58 -26.38
CA GLU A 379 13.76 -30.39 -27.55
C GLU A 379 14.81 -31.47 -27.81
N GLY A 380 16.10 -31.12 -27.75
CA GLY A 380 17.19 -32.08 -27.89
C GLY A 380 17.17 -33.17 -26.82
N ALA A 381 16.94 -32.80 -25.55
CA ALA A 381 16.81 -33.77 -24.45
C ALA A 381 15.62 -34.71 -24.65
N MET A 382 14.48 -34.19 -25.12
CA MET A 382 13.29 -34.99 -25.41
C MET A 382 13.50 -35.95 -26.58
N GLU A 383 14.24 -35.53 -27.61
CA GLU A 383 14.59 -36.41 -28.73
C GLU A 383 15.52 -37.55 -28.30
N ILE A 384 16.52 -37.26 -27.45
CA ILE A 384 17.40 -38.27 -26.85
C ILE A 384 16.60 -39.25 -25.99
N LEU A 385 15.67 -38.76 -25.16
CA LEU A 385 14.81 -39.59 -24.35
C LEU A 385 13.91 -40.49 -25.22
N ALA A 386 13.28 -39.93 -26.25
CA ALA A 386 12.42 -40.66 -27.17
C ALA A 386 13.18 -41.72 -27.99
N THR A 387 14.42 -41.44 -28.39
CA THR A 387 15.27 -42.42 -29.08
C THR A 387 15.71 -43.53 -28.13
N SER A 388 16.08 -43.21 -26.90
CA SER A 388 16.43 -44.19 -25.86
C SER A 388 15.25 -45.08 -25.48
N ALA A 389 14.06 -44.51 -25.28
CA ALA A 389 12.84 -45.26 -24.99
C ALA A 389 12.47 -46.22 -26.14
N ARG A 390 12.58 -45.76 -27.39
CA ARG A 390 12.39 -46.64 -28.57
C ARG A 390 13.42 -47.77 -28.61
N GLY A 391 14.68 -47.48 -28.25
CA GLY A 391 15.74 -48.48 -28.13
C GLY A 391 15.43 -49.55 -27.08
N GLU A 392 14.98 -49.14 -25.89
CA GLU A 392 14.62 -50.06 -24.81
C GLU A 392 13.39 -50.91 -25.15
N ILE A 393 12.36 -50.33 -25.78
CA ILE A 393 11.19 -51.09 -26.27
C ILE A 393 11.64 -52.18 -27.25
N ARG A 394 12.55 -51.85 -28.18
CA ARG A 394 13.07 -52.81 -29.15
C ARG A 394 13.84 -53.94 -28.48
N LYS A 395 14.73 -53.63 -27.53
CA LYS A 395 15.45 -54.65 -26.75
C LYS A 395 14.47 -55.58 -26.03
N PHE A 396 13.45 -55.01 -25.39
CA PHE A 396 12.44 -55.80 -24.69
C PHE A 396 11.64 -56.71 -25.64
N GLN A 397 11.30 -56.22 -26.84
CA GLN A 397 10.66 -57.04 -27.87
C GLN A 397 11.55 -58.21 -28.31
N GLU A 398 12.85 -57.96 -28.56
CA GLU A 398 13.83 -58.99 -28.92
C GLU A 398 13.99 -60.02 -27.79
N GLU A 399 13.98 -59.60 -26.51
CA GLU A 399 14.00 -60.51 -25.36
C GLU A 399 12.74 -61.38 -25.27
N VAL A 400 11.54 -60.79 -25.44
CA VAL A 400 10.27 -61.52 -25.42
C VAL A 400 10.23 -62.54 -26.56
N GLU A 401 10.63 -62.16 -27.76
CA GLU A 401 10.65 -63.05 -28.92
C GLU A 401 11.63 -64.21 -28.72
N SER A 402 12.82 -63.94 -28.18
CA SER A 402 13.78 -64.97 -27.78
C SER A 402 13.20 -65.95 -26.77
N ARG A 403 12.54 -65.46 -25.71
CA ARG A 403 11.88 -66.31 -24.71
C ARG A 403 10.74 -67.13 -25.29
N LEU A 404 9.90 -66.55 -26.16
CA LEU A 404 8.83 -67.26 -26.85
C LEU A 404 9.37 -68.35 -27.78
N SER A 405 10.47 -68.09 -28.49
CA SER A 405 11.17 -69.07 -29.32
C SER A 405 11.70 -70.24 -28.48
N MET A 406 12.34 -69.95 -27.34
CA MET A 406 12.77 -71.00 -26.39
C MET A 406 11.58 -71.81 -25.86
N TYR A 407 10.47 -71.16 -25.53
CA TYR A 407 9.26 -71.84 -25.07
C TYR A 407 8.67 -72.75 -26.15
N ARG A 408 8.54 -72.28 -27.40
CA ARG A 408 8.08 -73.12 -28.53
C ARG A 408 8.98 -74.34 -28.73
N LYS A 409 10.30 -74.15 -28.70
CA LYS A 409 11.25 -75.26 -28.82
C LYS A 409 11.13 -76.26 -27.66
N SER A 410 10.84 -75.78 -26.45
CA SER A 410 10.59 -76.67 -25.31
C SER A 410 9.28 -77.45 -25.46
N LEU A 411 8.24 -76.83 -26.03
CA LEU A 411 6.97 -77.48 -26.32
C LEU A 411 7.15 -78.59 -27.36
N GLU A 412 7.86 -78.31 -28.45
CA GLU A 412 8.20 -79.31 -29.50
C GLU A 412 8.97 -80.49 -28.91
N LEU A 413 9.89 -80.25 -27.96
CA LEU A 413 10.61 -81.32 -27.26
C LEU A 413 9.69 -82.16 -26.36
N VAL A 414 8.70 -81.54 -25.71
CA VAL A 414 7.69 -82.25 -24.92
C VAL A 414 6.79 -83.08 -25.83
N GLU A 415 6.28 -82.52 -26.92
CA GLU A 415 5.48 -83.24 -27.92
C GLU A 415 6.24 -84.44 -28.49
N MET A 416 7.50 -84.26 -28.89
CA MET A 416 8.36 -85.38 -29.33
C MET A 416 8.57 -86.42 -28.22
N ALA A 417 8.69 -86.00 -26.96
CA ALA A 417 8.83 -86.94 -25.84
C ALA A 417 7.54 -87.72 -25.58
N GLU A 418 6.36 -87.08 -25.69
CA GLU A 418 5.05 -87.72 -25.60
C GLU A 418 4.83 -88.71 -26.75
N GLU A 419 5.15 -88.31 -27.99
CA GLU A 419 5.10 -89.21 -29.16
C GLU A 419 6.00 -90.43 -28.96
N ASN A 420 7.25 -90.22 -28.57
CA ASN A 420 8.19 -91.32 -28.29
C ASN A 420 7.71 -92.19 -27.12
N GLY A 421 7.14 -91.60 -26.06
CA GLY A 421 6.55 -92.32 -24.93
C GLY A 421 5.39 -93.20 -25.37
N SER A 422 4.50 -92.68 -26.23
CA SER A 422 3.37 -93.43 -26.79
C SER A 422 3.84 -94.60 -27.65
N LEU A 423 4.90 -94.41 -28.45
CA LEU A 423 5.54 -95.47 -29.24
C LEU A 423 6.12 -96.56 -28.35
N ILE A 424 6.89 -96.19 -27.31
CA ILE A 424 7.47 -97.14 -26.36
C ILE A 424 6.37 -97.91 -25.61
N GLN A 425 5.30 -97.23 -25.18
CA GLN A 425 4.16 -97.87 -24.52
C GLN A 425 3.48 -98.87 -25.46
N SER A 426 3.27 -98.51 -26.73
CA SER A 426 2.68 -99.42 -27.71
C SER A 426 3.53 -100.67 -27.98
N GLU A 427 4.86 -100.55 -27.96
CA GLU A 427 5.77 -101.68 -28.08
C GLU A 427 5.82 -102.53 -26.79
N LEU A 428 5.74 -101.92 -25.60
CA LEU A 428 5.60 -102.63 -24.33
C LEU A 428 4.29 -103.42 -24.24
N ASP A 429 3.18 -102.82 -24.67
CA ASP A 429 1.87 -103.49 -24.73
C ASP A 429 1.92 -104.67 -25.73
N ARG A 430 2.62 -104.51 -26.85
CA ARG A 430 2.86 -105.58 -27.83
C ARG A 430 3.72 -106.73 -27.28
N LEU A 431 4.73 -106.41 -26.47
CA LEU A 431 5.62 -107.39 -25.85
C LEU A 431 4.99 -108.11 -24.66
N SER A 432 4.10 -107.45 -23.92
CA SER A 432 3.37 -108.04 -22.77
C SER A 432 2.15 -108.89 -23.18
N ALA A 433 1.64 -108.71 -24.40
CA ALA A 433 0.60 -109.56 -25.00
C ALA A 433 1.13 -110.88 -25.62
N ARG A 434 2.45 -111.11 -25.56
CA ARG A 434 3.11 -112.39 -25.86
C ARG A 434 3.41 -113.13 -24.57
#